data_AF-A0A7W1PPJ0-F1
#
_entry.id   AF-A0A7W1PPJ0-F1
#
_cell.length_a   1.000
_cell.length_b   1.000
_cell.length_c   1.000
_cell.angle_alpha   90.00
_cell.angle_beta   90.00
_cell.angle_gamma   90.00
#
_symmetry.space_group_name_H-M   'P 1'
#
loop_
_entity.id
_entity.type
_entity.pdbx_description
1 polymer ?
#
loop_
_entity_poly.entity_id
_entity_poly.type
_entity_poly.pdbx_seq_one_letter_code
_entity_poly.pdbx_strand_id
1 'polypeptide(L)'
;MRAMQWMLVLSGIALAACGGEKPGQQQPAGRAQEGMAEMGGDSMKMGGHMGMEGMSMMPAMRAHMDSTMRMSPERMSGMMAMHEGMMSQMMDRMGADMRGMKMSGNPEWTALADSVRRDLADLPGLEGKELSARMQSHGDRVRRLLAMHEDMMKRM
;
A
#
# COMPACT_ATOMS: atom_id res chain seq x y z
N MET A 1 16.04 33.48 -11.85
CA MET A 1 15.90 34.03 -10.48
C MET A 1 14.88 35.15 -10.49
N ARG A 2 13.62 34.88 -10.12
CA ARG A 2 12.63 35.91 -9.74
C ARG A 2 11.81 35.35 -8.58
N ALA A 3 11.95 36.03 -7.45
CA ALA A 3 11.30 35.78 -6.18
C ALA A 3 9.87 36.34 -6.17
N MET A 4 8.94 35.62 -5.54
CA MET A 4 7.59 36.08 -5.16
C MET A 4 7.03 34.97 -4.24
N GLN A 5 7.21 34.95 -2.92
CA GLN A 5 6.93 35.91 -1.84
C GLN A 5 5.42 36.17 -1.66
N TRP A 6 4.93 35.82 -0.45
CA TRP A 6 3.63 36.16 0.19
C TRP A 6 2.43 35.26 -0.21
N MET A 7 1.54 34.74 0.67
CA MET A 7 1.21 35.03 2.07
C MET A 7 0.72 33.78 2.83
N LEU A 8 1.04 33.77 4.12
CA LEU A 8 0.31 33.10 5.20
C LEU A 8 -1.15 33.57 5.28
N VAL A 9 -2.09 32.64 5.43
CA VAL A 9 -3.34 32.91 6.17
C VAL A 9 -3.55 31.76 7.16
N LEU A 10 -3.31 32.09 8.43
CA LEU A 10 -3.81 31.39 9.61
C LEU A 10 -5.31 31.70 9.78
N SER A 11 -6.12 30.66 9.89
CA SER A 11 -7.43 30.62 10.56
C SER A 11 -7.71 29.14 10.77
N GLY A 12 -7.88 28.57 11.96
CA GLY A 12 -8.31 29.10 13.24
C GLY A 12 -9.70 28.51 13.58
N ILE A 13 -9.75 27.62 14.59
CA ILE A 13 -10.91 27.35 15.48
C ILE A 13 -12.04 26.50 14.84
N ALA A 14 -12.69 25.48 15.44
CA ALA A 14 -12.64 24.80 16.73
C ALA A 14 -13.35 23.43 16.65
N LEU A 15 -12.95 22.53 17.57
CA LEU A 15 -13.72 21.54 18.33
C LEU A 15 -15.15 21.18 17.87
N ALA A 16 -15.34 19.90 17.54
CA ALA A 16 -16.56 19.17 17.87
C ALA A 16 -16.18 17.82 18.51
N ALA A 17 -16.33 17.77 19.83
CA ALA A 17 -16.35 16.56 20.64
C ALA A 17 -17.72 15.90 20.53
N CYS A 18 -17.75 14.56 20.42
CA CYS A 18 -18.80 13.60 20.83
C CYS A 18 -18.37 12.24 20.24
N GLY A 19 -18.00 11.19 20.97
CA GLY A 19 -18.48 10.74 22.26
C GLY A 19 -19.63 9.75 22.05
N GLY A 20 -19.33 8.45 21.95
CA GLY A 20 -20.34 7.40 21.80
C GLY A 20 -19.78 5.98 21.63
N GLU A 21 -19.27 5.38 22.70
CA GLU A 21 -19.12 3.93 22.86
C GLU A 21 -20.44 3.33 23.38
N LYS A 22 -20.85 2.15 22.87
CA LYS A 22 -21.14 0.94 23.70
C LYS A 22 -21.59 -0.30 22.87
N PRO A 23 -21.44 -1.51 23.45
CA PRO A 23 -21.16 -2.75 22.73
C PRO A 23 -22.39 -3.60 22.44
N GLY A 24 -22.30 -4.41 21.38
CA GLY A 24 -23.29 -5.43 21.01
C GLY A 24 -22.62 -6.80 20.92
N GLN A 25 -22.66 -7.51 22.03
CA GLN A 25 -22.21 -8.89 22.22
C GLN A 25 -23.30 -9.85 21.69
N GLN A 26 -22.97 -10.72 20.74
CA GLN A 26 -23.68 -12.00 20.61
C GLN A 26 -22.83 -13.06 19.91
N GLN A 27 -22.18 -13.88 20.74
CA GLN A 27 -21.86 -15.27 20.41
C GLN A 27 -23.16 -16.05 20.18
N PRO A 28 -23.12 -17.04 19.30
CA PRO A 28 -23.69 -18.33 19.60
C PRO A 28 -22.58 -19.35 19.85
N ALA A 29 -22.70 -20.01 20.99
CA ALA A 29 -21.99 -21.21 21.33
C ALA A 29 -22.37 -22.37 20.40
N GLY A 30 -21.41 -23.26 20.16
CA GLY A 30 -21.65 -24.69 20.15
C GLY A 30 -22.08 -25.33 18.83
N ARG A 31 -21.10 -25.88 18.10
CA ARG A 31 -21.23 -27.26 17.63
C ARG A 31 -19.89 -27.97 17.74
N ALA A 32 -19.78 -28.80 18.76
CA ALA A 32 -18.85 -29.91 18.80
C ALA A 32 -19.40 -31.02 17.90
N GLN A 33 -18.58 -31.50 16.97
CA GLN A 33 -18.63 -32.84 16.37
C GLN A 33 -17.25 -33.04 15.73
N GLU A 34 -16.28 -33.56 16.48
CA GLU A 34 -15.94 -34.99 16.54
C GLU A 34 -15.63 -35.60 15.17
N GLY A 35 -14.34 -35.93 14.97
CA GLY A 35 -13.94 -37.18 14.35
C GLY A 35 -13.70 -37.17 12.84
N MET A 36 -12.50 -36.73 12.43
CA MET A 36 -11.71 -37.54 11.50
C MET A 36 -10.26 -37.53 11.98
N ALA A 37 -9.93 -38.61 12.68
CA ALA A 37 -8.57 -39.03 12.90
C ALA A 37 -7.92 -39.41 11.56
N GLU A 38 -6.61 -39.17 11.50
CA GLU A 38 -5.66 -40.09 10.85
C GLU A 38 -5.63 -40.13 9.32
N MET A 39 -5.05 -39.08 8.73
CA MET A 39 -4.04 -39.24 7.68
C MET A 39 -2.77 -38.54 8.21
N GLY A 40 -1.82 -39.23 8.82
CA GLY A 40 -1.06 -40.32 8.20
C GLY A 40 -0.01 -39.69 7.30
N GLY A 41 1.15 -39.41 7.89
CA GLY A 41 2.04 -38.32 7.51
C GLY A 41 2.87 -38.51 6.24
N ASP A 42 3.07 -37.40 5.52
CA ASP A 42 4.22 -37.21 4.60
C ASP A 42 4.30 -35.75 4.10
N SER A 43 4.20 -34.75 5.00
CA SER A 43 4.22 -33.32 4.58
C SER A 43 5.16 -32.42 5.39
N MET A 44 5.98 -33.00 6.27
CA MET A 44 6.91 -32.26 7.14
C MET A 44 8.31 -32.10 6.54
N LYS A 45 8.40 -31.95 5.20
CA LYS A 45 9.67 -31.72 4.49
C LYS A 45 9.56 -30.67 3.39
N MET A 46 8.87 -29.57 3.66
CA MET A 46 8.89 -28.34 2.83
C MET A 46 9.24 -27.09 3.67
N GLY A 47 10.00 -27.28 4.76
CA GLY A 47 10.37 -26.21 5.70
C GLY A 47 11.70 -25.50 5.39
N GLY A 48 12.07 -25.30 4.11
CA GLY A 48 13.43 -24.82 3.80
C GLY A 48 13.65 -24.02 2.51
N HIS A 49 12.61 -23.62 1.77
CA HIS A 49 12.79 -22.88 0.50
C HIS A 49 12.05 -21.54 0.37
N MET A 50 11.35 -21.09 1.41
CA MET A 50 10.57 -19.84 1.37
C MET A 50 11.42 -18.56 1.52
N GLY A 51 12.75 -18.66 1.63
CA GLY A 51 13.65 -17.52 1.86
C GLY A 51 14.24 -16.88 0.59
N MET A 52 14.19 -17.56 -0.57
CA MET A 52 14.82 -17.09 -1.82
C MET A 52 13.82 -16.52 -2.84
N GLU A 53 12.53 -16.82 -2.71
CA GLU A 53 11.50 -16.45 -3.71
C GLU A 53 11.11 -14.96 -3.65
N GLY A 54 11.32 -14.29 -2.51
CA GLY A 54 11.04 -12.86 -2.36
C GLY A 54 11.96 -11.96 -3.19
N MET A 55 13.21 -12.37 -3.44
CA MET A 55 14.16 -11.55 -4.22
C MET A 55 13.95 -11.65 -5.74
N SER A 56 13.43 -12.78 -6.24
CA SER A 56 13.16 -12.95 -7.68
C SER A 56 11.85 -12.28 -8.13
N MET A 57 10.95 -11.94 -7.21
CA MET A 57 9.69 -11.25 -7.54
C MET A 57 9.86 -9.76 -7.87
N MET A 58 10.87 -9.07 -7.31
CA MET A 58 11.02 -7.62 -7.48
C MET A 58 11.28 -7.19 -8.94
N PRO A 59 12.15 -7.86 -9.72
CA PRO A 59 12.29 -7.59 -11.15
C PRO A 59 10.99 -7.83 -11.93
N ALA A 60 10.23 -8.87 -11.59
CA ALA A 60 8.95 -9.17 -12.25
C ALA A 60 7.90 -8.09 -11.95
N MET A 61 7.82 -7.61 -10.70
CA MET A 61 6.96 -6.48 -10.34
C MET A 61 7.35 -5.21 -11.08
N ARG A 62 8.65 -4.91 -11.22
CA ARG A 62 9.11 -3.75 -12.00
C ARG A 62 8.70 -3.84 -13.47
N ALA A 63 8.91 -5.00 -14.10
CA ALA A 63 8.49 -5.23 -15.48
C ALA A 63 6.96 -5.12 -15.65
N HIS A 64 6.20 -5.62 -14.67
CA HIS A 64 4.74 -5.49 -14.64
C HIS A 64 4.29 -4.01 -14.54
N MET A 65 4.94 -3.22 -13.69
CA MET A 65 4.68 -1.78 -13.59
C MET A 65 5.00 -1.08 -14.92
N ASP A 66 6.14 -1.37 -15.54
CA ASP A 66 6.53 -0.78 -16.82
C ASP A 66 5.54 -1.14 -17.94
N SER A 67 5.04 -2.37 -17.95
CA SER A 67 3.99 -2.79 -18.89
C SER A 67 2.69 -2.04 -18.64
N THR A 68 2.34 -1.81 -17.36
CA THR A 68 1.12 -1.10 -16.98
C THR A 68 1.18 0.37 -17.39
N MET A 69 2.35 0.99 -17.23
CA MET A 69 2.61 2.38 -17.59
C MET A 69 2.57 2.65 -19.10
N ARG A 70 2.59 1.61 -19.94
CA ARG A 70 2.49 1.71 -21.41
C ARG A 70 1.06 1.52 -21.93
N MET A 71 0.07 1.30 -21.06
CA MET A 71 -1.33 1.20 -21.47
C MET A 71 -1.85 2.54 -21.99
N SER A 72 -2.89 2.47 -22.82
CA SER A 72 -3.57 3.69 -23.29
C SER A 72 -4.25 4.41 -22.12
N PRO A 73 -4.37 5.75 -22.17
CA PRO A 73 -5.00 6.53 -21.10
C PRO A 73 -6.45 6.11 -20.81
N GLU A 74 -7.21 5.73 -21.85
CA GLU A 74 -8.61 5.31 -21.73
C GLU A 74 -8.71 3.99 -20.96
N ARG A 75 -7.83 3.03 -21.27
CA ARG A 75 -7.75 1.77 -20.54
C ARG A 75 -7.32 1.99 -19.10
N MET A 76 -6.37 2.91 -18.87
CA MET A 76 -5.88 3.24 -17.54
C MET A 76 -6.97 3.87 -16.68
N SER A 77 -7.73 4.83 -17.23
CA SER A 77 -8.88 5.45 -16.57
C SER A 77 -9.94 4.41 -16.18
N GLY A 78 -10.28 3.49 -17.09
CA GLY A 78 -11.25 2.41 -16.83
C GLY A 78 -10.85 1.44 -15.71
N MET A 79 -9.59 1.44 -15.29
CA MET A 79 -9.09 0.60 -14.20
C MET A 79 -8.74 1.38 -12.93
N MET A 80 -8.98 2.70 -12.89
CA MET A 80 -8.46 3.56 -11.82
C MET A 80 -8.99 3.18 -10.43
N ALA A 81 -10.28 2.88 -10.32
CA ALA A 81 -10.88 2.46 -9.04
C ALA A 81 -10.28 1.14 -8.52
N MET A 82 -9.97 0.20 -9.42
CA MET A 82 -9.30 -1.05 -9.07
C MET A 82 -7.85 -0.78 -8.61
N HIS A 83 -7.14 0.10 -9.32
CA HIS A 83 -5.78 0.51 -8.98
C HIS A 83 -5.72 1.16 -7.60
N GLU A 84 -6.65 2.08 -7.30
CA GLU A 84 -6.74 2.75 -6.00
C GLU A 84 -6.92 1.76 -4.84
N GLY A 85 -7.86 0.82 -4.98
CA GLY A 85 -8.10 -0.21 -3.95
C GLY A 85 -6.89 -1.11 -3.73
N MET A 86 -6.28 -1.59 -4.82
CA MET A 86 -5.09 -2.44 -4.76
C MET A 86 -3.89 -1.73 -4.12
N MET A 87 -3.64 -0.47 -4.51
CA MET A 87 -2.54 0.31 -3.98
C MET A 87 -2.74 0.67 -2.51
N SER A 88 -3.96 1.03 -2.10
CA SER A 88 -4.28 1.32 -0.70
C SER A 88 -4.02 0.09 0.17
N GLN A 89 -4.51 -1.08 -0.25
CA GLN A 89 -4.25 -2.34 0.45
C GLN A 89 -2.75 -2.67 0.54
N MET A 90 -1.99 -2.46 -0.54
CA MET A 90 -0.55 -2.68 -0.55
C MET A 90 0.16 -1.76 0.46
N MET A 91 -0.21 -0.47 0.51
CA MET A 91 0.38 0.49 1.45
C MET A 91 0.06 0.14 2.91
N ASP A 92 -1.16 -0.29 3.19
CA ASP A 92 -1.55 -0.74 4.52
C ASP A 92 -0.76 -1.98 4.96
N ARG A 93 -0.56 -2.93 4.04
CA ARG A 93 0.24 -4.12 4.28
C ARG A 93 1.70 -3.79 4.57
N MET A 94 2.34 -2.97 3.74
CA MET A 94 3.73 -2.54 3.99
C MET A 94 3.85 -1.84 5.35
N GLY A 95 2.89 -0.97 5.69
CA GLY A 95 2.86 -0.32 7.00
C GLY A 95 2.68 -1.31 8.16
N ALA A 96 1.84 -2.33 7.99
CA ALA A 96 1.64 -3.38 8.98
C ALA A 96 2.88 -4.24 9.17
N ASP A 97 3.55 -4.64 8.07
CA ASP A 97 4.78 -5.41 8.08
C ASP A 97 5.86 -4.67 8.87
N MET A 98 6.11 -3.39 8.55
CA MET A 98 7.06 -2.53 9.28
C MET A 98 6.76 -2.46 10.78
N ARG A 99 5.49 -2.24 11.17
CA ARG A 99 5.09 -2.22 12.58
C ARG A 99 5.31 -3.58 13.26
N GLY A 100 5.01 -4.68 12.57
CA GLY A 100 5.22 -6.04 13.07
C GLY A 100 6.68 -6.33 13.42
N MET A 101 7.61 -5.73 12.68
CA MET A 101 9.05 -5.85 12.91
C MET A 101 9.61 -4.75 13.83
N LYS A 102 8.73 -3.99 14.49
CA LYS A 102 9.08 -2.85 15.35
C LYS A 102 9.92 -1.79 14.63
N MET A 103 9.78 -1.69 13.30
CA MET A 103 10.39 -0.63 12.51
C MET A 103 9.44 0.57 12.46
N SER A 104 9.91 1.72 12.94
CA SER A 104 9.27 2.99 12.66
C SER A 104 9.71 3.49 11.30
N GLY A 105 8.76 3.95 10.47
CA GLY A 105 9.09 4.68 9.25
C GLY A 105 9.90 5.94 9.62
N ASN A 106 11.02 6.16 8.94
CA ASN A 106 11.75 7.42 9.06
C ASN A 106 10.97 8.57 8.38
N PRO A 107 11.38 9.84 8.56
CA PRO A 107 10.73 10.96 7.90
C PRO A 107 10.67 10.81 6.37
N GLU A 108 11.69 10.23 5.75
CA GLU A 108 11.73 10.00 4.31
C GLU A 108 10.65 9.01 3.84
N TRP A 109 10.47 7.90 4.55
CA TRP A 109 9.42 6.91 4.30
C TRP A 109 8.05 7.53 4.40
N THR A 110 7.81 8.28 5.49
CA THR A 110 6.51 8.90 5.77
C THR A 110 6.15 9.89 4.65
N ALA A 111 7.08 10.77 4.29
CA ALA A 111 6.86 11.74 3.21
C ALA A 111 6.60 11.08 1.85
N LEU A 112 7.31 9.98 1.55
CA LEU A 112 7.13 9.26 0.30
C LEU A 112 5.79 8.53 0.26
N ALA A 113 5.40 7.86 1.35
CA ALA A 113 4.10 7.22 1.46
C ALA A 113 2.97 8.26 1.33
N ASP A 114 3.06 9.40 2.00
CA ASP A 114 2.04 10.46 1.89
C ASP A 114 1.94 11.03 0.48
N SER A 115 3.06 11.14 -0.23
CA SER A 115 3.06 11.56 -1.63
C SER A 115 2.33 10.55 -2.52
N VAL A 116 2.52 9.24 -2.29
CA VAL A 116 1.80 8.19 -3.04
C VAL A 116 0.30 8.23 -2.72
N ARG A 117 -0.09 8.40 -1.45
CA ARG A 117 -1.51 8.54 -1.07
C ARG A 117 -2.17 9.75 -1.74
N ARG A 118 -1.47 10.87 -1.80
CA ARG A 118 -1.96 12.07 -2.48
C ARG A 118 -2.11 11.85 -3.98
N ASP A 119 -1.15 11.19 -4.62
CA ASP A 119 -1.28 10.82 -6.03
C ASP A 119 -2.54 9.96 -6.25
N LEU A 120 -2.80 8.95 -5.40
CA LEU A 120 -3.99 8.09 -5.51
C LEU A 120 -5.30 8.88 -5.37
N ALA A 121 -5.35 9.86 -4.47
CA ALA A 121 -6.52 10.72 -4.29
C ALA A 121 -6.77 11.67 -5.47
N ASP A 122 -5.70 12.13 -6.13
CA ASP A 122 -5.78 13.08 -7.24
C ASP A 122 -6.12 12.40 -8.58
N LEU A 123 -5.68 11.15 -8.79
CA LEU A 123 -5.73 10.46 -10.08
C LEU A 123 -7.14 10.30 -10.69
N PRO A 124 -8.21 9.99 -9.93
CA PRO A 124 -9.56 9.81 -10.50
C PRO A 124 -10.14 11.04 -11.20
N GLY A 125 -9.61 12.23 -10.91
CA GLY A 125 -10.05 13.49 -11.54
C GLY A 125 -9.30 13.85 -12.83
N LEU A 126 -8.32 13.05 -13.26
CA LEU A 126 -7.44 13.37 -14.38
C LEU A 126 -7.76 12.53 -15.62
N GLU A 127 -7.58 13.13 -16.80
CA GLU A 127 -7.81 12.45 -18.08
C GLU A 127 -6.68 12.70 -19.10
N GLY A 128 -6.66 11.89 -20.16
CA GLY A 128 -5.79 12.06 -21.32
C GLY A 128 -4.30 12.22 -20.99
N LYS A 129 -3.70 13.32 -21.46
CA LYS A 129 -2.27 13.61 -21.28
C LYS A 129 -1.91 13.95 -19.84
N GLU A 130 -2.82 14.59 -19.10
CA GLU A 130 -2.58 14.95 -17.71
C GLU A 130 -2.56 13.70 -16.83
N LEU A 131 -3.51 12.79 -17.02
CA LEU A 131 -3.52 11.48 -16.38
C LEU A 131 -2.22 10.72 -16.65
N SER A 132 -1.81 10.68 -17.92
CA SER A 132 -0.59 9.98 -18.34
C SER A 132 0.66 10.54 -17.63
N ALA A 133 0.80 11.86 -17.58
CA ALA A 133 1.92 12.52 -16.91
C ALA A 133 1.89 12.28 -15.40
N ARG A 134 0.71 12.36 -14.76
CA ARG A 134 0.57 12.10 -13.32
C ARG A 134 0.90 10.66 -12.98
N MET A 135 0.45 9.70 -13.80
CA MET A 135 0.72 8.29 -13.61
C MET A 135 2.21 7.95 -13.73
N GLN A 136 2.95 8.64 -14.60
CA GLN A 136 4.41 8.47 -14.66
C GLN A 136 5.07 8.88 -13.34
N SER A 137 4.71 10.06 -12.81
CA SER A 137 5.23 10.54 -11.53
C SER A 137 4.83 9.62 -10.36
N HIS A 138 3.58 9.16 -10.35
CA HIS A 138 3.09 8.17 -9.38
C HIS A 138 3.90 6.88 -9.45
N GLY A 139 4.12 6.33 -10.65
CA GLY A 139 4.92 5.13 -10.86
C GLY A 139 6.39 5.27 -10.39
N ASP A 140 7.00 6.44 -10.55
CA ASP A 140 8.33 6.74 -10.00
C ASP A 140 8.34 6.75 -8.46
N ARG A 141 7.31 7.34 -7.84
CA ARG A 141 7.18 7.34 -6.37
C ARG A 141 6.94 5.95 -5.81
N VAL A 142 6.06 5.15 -6.44
CA VAL A 142 5.83 3.77 -6.03
C VAL A 142 7.10 2.93 -6.14
N ARG A 143 7.87 3.05 -7.24
CA ARG A 143 9.16 2.36 -7.39
C ARG A 143 10.14 2.70 -6.28
N ARG A 144 10.25 3.98 -5.92
CA ARG A 144 11.10 4.42 -4.80
C ARG A 144 10.59 3.90 -3.47
N LEU A 145 9.27 3.86 -3.25
CA LEU A 145 8.68 3.37 -2.01
C LEU A 145 8.99 1.88 -1.82
N LEU A 146 8.81 1.08 -2.87
CA LEU A 146 9.13 -0.34 -2.87
C LEU A 146 10.62 -0.60 -2.65
N ALA A 147 11.50 0.18 -3.29
CA ALA A 147 12.94 0.07 -3.09
C ALA A 147 13.37 0.44 -1.65
N MET A 148 12.77 1.49 -1.07
CA MET A 148 13.02 1.89 0.31
C MET A 148 12.54 0.81 1.29
N HIS A 149 11.33 0.27 1.08
CA HIS A 149 10.83 -0.85 1.86
C HIS A 149 11.79 -2.04 1.81
N GLU A 150 12.21 -2.43 0.60
CA GLU A 150 13.16 -3.53 0.39
C GLU A 150 14.50 -3.31 1.12
N ASP A 151 15.06 -2.09 1.06
CA ASP A 151 16.31 -1.75 1.78
C ASP A 151 16.13 -1.80 3.30
N MET A 152 15.01 -1.29 3.81
CA MET A 152 14.67 -1.38 5.24
C MET A 152 14.59 -2.84 5.69
N MET A 153 13.94 -3.70 4.90
CA MET A 153 13.82 -5.13 5.18
C MET A 153 15.17 -5.87 5.20
N LYS A 154 16.09 -5.51 4.31
CA LYS A 154 17.42 -6.15 4.21
C LYS A 154 18.39 -5.77 5.33
N ARG A 155 18.14 -4.66 6.02
CA ARG A 155 19.01 -4.14 7.09
C ARG A 155 18.64 -4.66 8.48
N MET A 156 17.57 -5.44 8.58
CA MET A 156 17.24 -6.20 9.79
C MET A 156 18.15 -7.41 9.94
#